data_AF-A0AAW0Y0S8-F1
#
_entry.id   AF-A0AAW0Y0S8-F1
#
_cell.length_a   1.000
_cell.length_b   1.000
_cell.length_c   1.000
_cell.angle_alpha   90.00
_cell.angle_beta   90.00
_cell.angle_gamma   90.00
#
_symmetry.space_group_name_H-M   'P 1'
#
loop_
_entity.id
_entity.type
_entity.pdbx_description
1 polymer ?
#
loop_
_entity_poly.entity_id
_entity_poly.type
_entity_poly.pdbx_seq_one_letter_code
_entity_poly.pdbx_strand_id
1 'polypeptide(L)'
;MVSHWTIDVVVMLALVSAASALKCYKCKDCANQSAQVEECSYNYDTCMKIDLSGHVIKGCSRRVECSLGTIERGAVDAWNSVKNWIANLHEDIEVPQDAQARVVGCCEHDYCNSAVTKLMNPLLLLLPLMMYYLQC
;
A
#
# COMPACT_ATOMS: atom_id res chain seq x y z
N MET A 1 -21.49 19.84 -41.42
CA MET A 1 -22.59 18.94 -41.01
C MET A 1 -21.95 17.68 -40.44
N VAL A 2 -21.95 17.53 -39.11
CA VAL A 2 -21.37 16.37 -38.43
C VAL A 2 -22.44 15.28 -38.41
N SER A 3 -22.14 14.10 -38.98
CA SER A 3 -23.11 13.00 -39.07
C SER A 3 -23.29 12.33 -37.70
N HIS A 4 -24.51 11.96 -37.33
CA HIS A 4 -24.83 11.31 -36.04
C HIS A 4 -23.89 10.13 -35.71
N TRP A 5 -23.54 9.34 -36.73
CA TRP A 5 -22.61 8.20 -36.63
C TRP A 5 -21.23 8.55 -36.07
N THR A 6 -20.73 9.77 -36.30
CA THR A 6 -19.43 10.20 -35.76
C THR A 6 -19.49 10.46 -34.26
N ILE A 7 -20.65 10.84 -33.73
CA ILE A 7 -20.85 11.06 -32.29
C ILE A 7 -20.87 9.71 -31.57
N ASP A 8 -21.58 8.72 -32.12
CA ASP A 8 -21.66 7.37 -31.52
C ASP A 8 -20.30 6.68 -31.43
N VAL A 9 -19.47 6.79 -32.47
CA VAL A 9 -18.10 6.20 -32.47
C VAL A 9 -17.20 6.89 -31.45
N VAL A 10 -17.27 8.22 -31.33
CA VAL A 10 -16.46 8.98 -30.36
C VAL A 10 -16.90 8.68 -28.92
N VAL A 11 -18.20 8.52 -28.67
CA VAL A 11 -18.73 8.15 -27.34
C VAL A 11 -18.28 6.74 -26.95
N MET A 12 -18.32 5.77 -27.87
CA MET A 12 -17.85 4.41 -27.58
C MET A 12 -16.34 4.37 -27.33
N LEU A 13 -15.54 5.14 -28.06
CA LEU A 13 -14.09 5.21 -27.85
C LEU A 13 -13.73 5.85 -26.50
N ALA A 14 -14.53 6.81 -26.02
CA ALA A 14 -14.34 7.46 -24.73
C ALA A 14 -14.71 6.58 -23.52
N LEU A 15 -15.54 5.54 -23.71
CA LEU A 15 -15.95 4.63 -22.63
C LEU A 15 -14.92 3.52 -22.35
N VAL A 16 -13.97 3.27 -23.27
CA VAL A 16 -12.96 2.20 -23.12
C VAL A 16 -11.79 2.61 -22.20
N SER A 17 -11.64 3.89 -21.87
CA SER A 17 -10.40 4.43 -21.30
C SER A 17 -10.24 4.38 -19.77
N ALA A 18 -11.05 3.64 -19.01
CA ALA A 18 -11.03 3.74 -17.53
C ALA A 18 -10.88 2.42 -16.75
N ALA A 19 -10.37 1.35 -17.35
CA ALA A 19 -9.97 0.15 -16.60
C ALA A 19 -8.47 0.23 -16.24
N SER A 20 -8.09 1.13 -15.35
CA SER A 20 -6.73 1.13 -14.77
C SER A 20 -6.64 0.10 -13.65
N ALA A 21 -5.64 -0.78 -13.69
CA ALA A 21 -5.38 -1.68 -12.57
C ALA A 21 -4.84 -0.89 -11.37
N LEU A 22 -5.15 -1.36 -10.17
CA LEU A 22 -4.76 -0.74 -8.90
C LEU A 22 -3.24 -0.60 -8.82
N LYS A 23 -2.73 0.55 -8.38
CA LYS A 23 -1.29 0.77 -8.18
C LYS A 23 -0.94 0.86 -6.71
N CYS A 24 0.05 0.09 -6.27
CA CYS A 24 0.48 0.06 -4.87
C CYS A 24 1.99 0.27 -4.76
N TYR A 25 2.45 0.70 -3.59
CA TYR A 25 3.88 0.63 -3.27
C TYR A 25 4.28 -0.81 -2.91
N LYS A 26 5.50 -1.20 -3.31
CA LYS A 26 6.12 -2.48 -3.05
C LYS A 26 7.53 -2.33 -2.47
N CYS A 27 7.78 -3.02 -1.38
CA CYS A 27 9.11 -3.16 -0.78
C CYS A 27 9.14 -4.34 0.20
N LYS A 28 10.30 -5.01 0.26
CA LYS A 28 10.61 -6.10 1.20
C LYS A 28 11.02 -5.58 2.57
N ASP A 29 11.74 -4.47 2.58
CA ASP A 29 12.18 -3.77 3.79
C ASP A 29 12.17 -2.27 3.53
N CYS A 30 11.00 -1.66 3.67
CA CYS A 30 10.83 -0.23 3.42
C CYS A 30 11.54 0.65 4.46
N ALA A 31 12.15 0.07 5.51
CA ALA A 31 12.99 0.82 6.43
C ALA A 31 14.35 1.15 5.81
N ASN A 32 14.89 0.22 5.00
CA ASN A 32 16.20 0.32 4.38
C ASN A 32 16.16 0.54 2.85
N GLN A 33 15.03 0.25 2.21
CA GLN A 33 14.85 0.37 0.76
C GLN A 33 13.71 1.33 0.41
N SER A 34 13.88 2.03 -0.71
CA SER A 34 12.80 2.87 -1.25
C SER A 34 11.70 2.00 -1.83
N ALA A 35 10.45 2.33 -1.49
CA ALA A 35 9.29 1.65 -2.02
C ALA A 35 9.13 1.94 -3.52
N GLN A 36 8.98 0.90 -4.32
CA GLN A 36 8.74 1.01 -5.77
C GLN A 36 7.24 1.01 -6.05
N VAL A 37 6.81 1.63 -7.14
CA VAL A 37 5.43 1.52 -7.60
C VAL A 37 5.27 0.22 -8.40
N GLU A 38 4.27 -0.57 -8.07
CA GLU A 38 3.85 -1.74 -8.85
C GLU A 38 2.37 -1.63 -9.21
N GLU A 39 2.04 -2.07 -10.42
CA GLU A 39 0.65 -2.24 -10.87
C GLU A 39 0.18 -3.65 -10.49
N CYS A 40 -0.90 -3.72 -9.73
CA CYS A 40 -1.44 -4.98 -9.21
C CYS A 40 -2.06 -5.81 -10.34
N SER A 41 -1.83 -7.12 -10.29
CA SER A 41 -2.51 -8.04 -11.20
C SER A 41 -4.01 -8.12 -10.89
N TYR A 42 -4.81 -8.60 -11.83
CA TYR A 42 -6.28 -8.62 -11.79
C TYR A 42 -6.90 -9.30 -10.56
N ASN A 43 -6.16 -10.19 -9.88
CA ASN A 43 -6.62 -10.88 -8.66
C ASN A 43 -6.29 -10.13 -7.37
N TYR A 44 -5.59 -9.00 -7.43
CA TYR A 44 -5.16 -8.23 -6.27
C TYR A 44 -5.79 -6.86 -6.30
N ASP A 45 -6.82 -6.68 -5.48
CA ASP A 45 -7.70 -5.51 -5.43
C ASP A 45 -7.40 -4.61 -4.22
N THR A 46 -6.33 -4.90 -3.47
CA THR A 46 -6.02 -4.22 -2.21
C THR A 46 -4.52 -3.96 -2.09
N CYS A 47 -4.13 -2.76 -1.67
CA CYS A 47 -2.77 -2.49 -1.22
C CYS A 47 -2.62 -2.91 0.25
N MET A 48 -1.53 -3.62 0.57
CA MET A 48 -1.16 -3.96 1.94
C MET A 48 0.04 -3.12 2.43
N LYS A 49 0.12 -2.97 3.74
CA LYS A 49 1.31 -2.61 4.50
C LYS A 49 1.35 -3.44 5.77
N ILE A 50 2.48 -4.07 6.05
CA ILE A 50 2.71 -4.88 7.25
C ILE A 50 3.92 -4.29 7.98
N ASP A 51 3.82 -4.10 9.30
CA ASP A 51 4.94 -3.70 10.16
C ASP A 51 5.28 -4.84 11.13
N LEU A 52 6.48 -5.40 10.96
CA LEU A 52 7.00 -6.51 11.75
C LEU A 52 8.19 -6.02 12.56
N SER A 53 7.94 -5.51 13.76
CA SER A 53 8.99 -5.02 14.66
C SER A 53 9.95 -4.03 13.99
N GLY A 54 9.45 -3.15 13.11
CA GLY A 54 10.24 -2.18 12.36
C GLY A 54 10.61 -2.60 10.93
N HIS A 55 10.37 -3.85 10.54
CA HIS A 55 10.44 -4.29 9.15
C HIS A 55 9.10 -4.01 8.46
N VAL A 56 9.11 -3.02 7.57
CA VAL A 56 7.91 -2.64 6.82
C VAL A 56 7.91 -3.38 5.48
N ILE A 57 6.86 -4.14 5.22
CA ILE A 57 6.59 -4.79 3.94
C ILE A 57 5.38 -4.12 3.29
N LYS A 58 5.45 -3.87 1.98
CA LYS A 58 4.34 -3.31 1.20
C LYS A 58 4.16 -4.08 -0.10
N GLY A 59 2.93 -4.13 -0.60
CA GLY A 59 2.64 -4.71 -1.91
C GLY A 59 1.15 -4.81 -2.20
N CYS A 60 0.81 -5.52 -3.27
CA CYS A 60 -0.55 -5.90 -3.63
C CYS A 60 -0.98 -7.16 -2.85
N SER A 61 -2.23 -7.21 -2.42
CA SER A 61 -2.86 -8.34 -1.72
C SER A 61 -4.34 -8.45 -2.10
N ARG A 62 -4.98 -9.54 -1.70
CA ARG A 62 -6.41 -9.74 -1.86
C ARG A 62 -7.15 -9.23 -0.64
N ARG A 63 -8.35 -8.69 -0.83
CA ARG A 63 -9.23 -8.26 0.28
C ARG A 63 -9.40 -9.32 1.39
N VAL A 64 -9.50 -10.59 1.02
CA VAL A 64 -9.67 -11.71 1.97
C VAL A 64 -8.43 -11.90 2.84
N GLU A 65 -7.23 -11.81 2.26
CA GLU A 65 -5.95 -11.93 2.98
C GLU A 65 -5.78 -10.76 3.96
N CYS A 66 -6.15 -9.56 3.54
CA CYS A 66 -6.16 -8.35 4.37
C CYS A 66 -7.12 -8.43 5.57
N SER A 67 -8.29 -9.04 5.39
CA SER A 67 -9.29 -9.20 6.46
C SER A 67 -8.84 -10.16 7.57
N LEU A 68 -7.97 -11.12 7.25
CA LEU A 68 -7.42 -12.06 8.23
C LEU A 68 -6.32 -11.41 9.09
N GLY A 69 -5.59 -10.45 8.52
CA GLY A 69 -4.49 -9.75 9.20
C GLY A 69 -4.92 -8.66 10.19
N THR A 70 -6.19 -8.22 10.15
CA THR A 70 -6.76 -7.19 11.03
C THR A 70 -7.30 -7.74 12.36
N ILE A 71 -7.26 -9.06 12.57
CA ILE A 71 -7.68 -9.70 13.82
C ILE A 71 -6.57 -9.52 14.88
N GLU A 72 -6.48 -8.31 15.40
CA GLU A 72 -5.72 -7.96 16.60
C GLU A 72 -6.36 -8.62 17.83
N ARG A 73 -5.93 -9.85 18.13
CA ARG A 73 -5.72 -10.46 19.47
C ARG A 73 -5.70 -11.99 19.32
N GLY A 74 -4.51 -12.58 19.43
CA GLY A 74 -4.32 -14.05 19.50
C GLY A 74 -3.84 -14.74 18.22
N ALA A 75 -3.13 -14.03 17.34
CA ALA A 75 -2.78 -14.47 15.98
C ALA A 75 -1.57 -15.41 15.88
N VAL A 76 -1.54 -16.55 16.59
CA VAL A 76 -0.55 -17.62 16.26
C VAL A 76 -0.97 -18.35 14.98
N ASP A 77 -2.26 -18.66 14.84
CA ASP A 77 -2.77 -19.43 13.69
C ASP A 77 -2.90 -18.59 12.41
N ALA A 78 -3.32 -17.32 12.56
CA ALA A 78 -3.35 -16.38 11.45
C ALA A 78 -1.94 -16.03 10.95
N TRP A 79 -0.97 -15.90 11.86
CA TRP A 79 0.44 -15.70 11.50
C TRP A 79 1.01 -16.88 10.72
N ASN A 80 0.68 -18.12 11.08
CA ASN A 80 1.14 -19.30 10.33
C ASN A 80 0.59 -19.31 8.89
N SER A 81 -0.65 -18.84 8.67
CA SER A 81 -1.21 -18.70 7.31
C SER A 81 -0.54 -17.57 6.52
N VAL A 82 -0.29 -16.43 7.16
CA VAL A 82 0.38 -15.28 6.54
C VAL A 82 1.86 -15.58 6.26
N LYS A 83 2.56 -16.26 7.17
CA LYS A 83 3.97 -16.61 7.03
C LYS A 83 4.22 -17.46 5.79
N ASN A 84 3.38 -18.48 5.56
CA ASN A 84 3.50 -19.32 4.37
C ASN A 84 3.28 -18.52 3.09
N TRP A 85 2.34 -17.58 3.10
CA TRP A 85 2.12 -16.68 1.96
C TRP A 85 3.29 -15.71 1.74
N ILE A 86 3.82 -15.08 2.80
CA ILE A 86 5.01 -14.20 2.72
C ILE A 86 6.21 -15.00 2.20
N ALA A 87 6.46 -16.19 2.74
CA ALA A 87 7.57 -17.05 2.31
C ALA A 87 7.43 -17.47 0.83
N ASN A 88 6.21 -17.80 0.38
CA ASN A 88 5.95 -18.14 -1.02
C ASN A 88 6.04 -16.93 -1.96
N LEU A 89 5.77 -15.73 -1.46
CA LEU A 89 5.93 -14.49 -2.23
C LEU A 89 7.38 -14.04 -2.30
N HIS A 90 8.21 -14.40 -1.32
CA HIS A 90 9.53 -13.84 -1.11
C HIS A 90 10.49 -14.90 -0.57
N GLU A 91 11.29 -15.46 -1.48
CA GLU A 91 12.29 -16.52 -1.22
C GLU A 91 13.41 -16.10 -0.23
N ASP A 92 13.54 -14.80 0.08
CA ASP A 92 14.67 -14.24 0.85
C ASP A 92 14.31 -13.60 2.20
N ILE A 93 13.05 -13.69 2.66
CA ILE A 93 12.66 -13.02 3.92
C ILE A 93 12.72 -14.02 5.08
N GLU A 94 13.78 -13.94 5.87
CA GLU A 94 13.85 -14.57 7.20
C GLU A 94 12.94 -13.81 8.17
N VAL A 95 11.70 -14.29 8.32
CA VAL A 95 10.76 -13.74 9.29
C VAL A 95 11.15 -14.20 10.71
N PRO A 96 11.48 -13.29 11.65
CA PRO A 96 11.85 -13.66 13.02
C PRO A 96 10.73 -14.44 13.71
N GLN A 97 11.06 -15.53 14.40
CA GLN A 97 10.09 -16.45 15.02
C GLN A 97 9.26 -15.80 16.14
N ASP A 98 9.71 -14.66 16.66
CA ASP A 98 9.13 -13.90 17.78
C ASP A 98 8.56 -12.53 17.36
N ALA A 99 8.57 -12.21 16.06
CA ALA A 99 8.03 -10.97 15.56
C ALA A 99 6.52 -10.90 15.83
N GLN A 100 6.13 -10.06 16.79
CA GLN A 100 4.73 -9.70 17.01
C GLN A 100 4.30 -8.84 15.82
N ALA A 101 3.62 -9.45 14.86
CA ALA A 101 3.06 -8.75 13.72
C ALA A 101 2.09 -7.67 14.22
N ARG A 102 2.46 -6.40 14.03
CA ARG A 102 1.61 -5.29 14.39
C ARG A 102 1.07 -4.68 13.12
N VAL A 103 -0.24 -4.78 12.97
CA VAL A 103 -1.06 -4.03 12.03
C VAL A 103 -0.78 -4.36 10.56
N VAL A 104 -1.66 -5.19 10.00
CA VAL A 104 -1.86 -5.24 8.55
C VAL A 104 -2.77 -4.06 8.18
N GLY A 105 -2.18 -3.00 7.65
CA GLY A 105 -2.93 -1.88 7.09
C GLY A 105 -3.28 -2.19 5.63
N CYS A 106 -4.57 -2.23 5.30
CA CYS A 106 -5.04 -2.45 3.94
C CYS A 106 -5.94 -1.33 3.44
N CYS A 107 -5.91 -1.09 2.13
CA CYS A 107 -6.66 -0.02 1.47
C CYS A 107 -6.79 -0.28 -0.04
N GLU A 108 -7.77 0.32 -0.70
CA GLU A 108 -8.25 -0.13 -2.04
C GLU A 108 -8.06 0.93 -3.13
N HIS A 109 -7.19 1.91 -2.92
CA HIS A 109 -7.03 3.07 -3.82
C HIS A 109 -5.55 3.22 -4.17
N ASP A 110 -5.25 3.82 -5.33
CA ASP A 110 -3.88 3.97 -5.79
C ASP A 110 -2.97 4.61 -4.73
N TYR A 111 -1.82 3.97 -4.50
CA TYR A 111 -0.76 4.43 -3.60
C TYR A 111 -1.16 4.59 -2.12
N CYS A 112 -2.30 4.05 -1.71
CA CYS A 112 -2.84 4.26 -0.37
C CYS A 112 -1.95 3.65 0.75
N ASN A 113 -1.09 2.69 0.41
CA ASN A 113 -0.08 2.14 1.34
C ASN A 113 1.20 2.99 1.44
N SER A 114 1.17 4.25 0.97
CA SER A 114 2.27 5.21 1.01
C SER A 114 2.80 5.51 2.41
N ALA A 115 1.94 5.48 3.44
CA ALA A 115 2.29 5.89 4.78
C ALA A 115 3.57 5.18 5.28
N VAL A 116 4.67 5.92 5.31
CA VAL A 116 5.83 5.60 6.14
C VAL A 116 5.55 6.32 7.45
N THR A 117 5.13 5.58 8.48
CA THR A 117 5.03 6.09 9.84
C THR A 117 6.45 6.22 10.42
N LYS A 118 7.31 7.01 9.78
CA LYS A 118 8.37 7.67 10.52
C LYS A 118 7.68 8.89 11.09
N LEU A 119 7.61 9.00 12.42
CA LEU A 119 7.14 10.19 13.12
C LEU A 119 7.68 11.41 12.38
N MET A 120 6.81 12.10 11.64
CA MET A 120 7.09 13.45 11.21
C MET A 120 7.21 14.22 12.50
N ASN A 121 8.45 14.47 12.91
CA ASN A 121 8.75 15.32 14.04
C ASN A 121 8.04 16.66 13.79
N PRO A 122 7.02 17.04 14.60
CA PRO A 122 6.22 18.24 14.36
C PRO A 122 7.06 19.53 14.36
N LEU A 123 8.33 19.45 14.79
CA LEU A 123 9.30 20.54 14.73
C LEU A 123 9.53 21.10 13.31
N LEU A 124 9.40 20.29 12.25
CA LEU A 124 9.63 20.74 10.86
C LEU A 124 8.49 21.61 10.31
N LEU A 125 7.29 21.56 10.91
CA LEU A 125 6.15 22.41 10.52
C LEU A 125 6.19 23.80 11.20
N LEU A 126 7.08 24.01 12.17
CA LEU A 126 7.19 25.27 12.92
C LEU A 126 8.23 26.25 12.34
N LEU A 127 9.09 25.81 11.43
CA LEU A 127 10.10 26.66 10.77
C LEU A 127 9.50 27.86 10.01
N PRO A 128 8.41 27.73 9.22
CA PRO A 128 7.84 28.90 8.52
C PRO A 128 7.16 29.90 9.46
N LEU A 129 6.71 29.48 10.65
CA LEU A 129 6.10 30.37 11.65
C LEU A 129 7.15 31.20 12.42
N MET A 130 8.34 30.64 12.66
CA MET A 130 9.44 31.35 13.33
C MET A 130 10.02 32.48 12.46
N MET A 131 10.06 32.30 11.13
CA MET A 131 10.51 33.37 10.22
C MET A 131 9.52 34.54 10.16
N TYR A 132 8.22 34.29 10.29
CA TYR A 132 7.20 35.35 10.32
C TYR A 132 7.30 36.22 11.60
N TYR A 133 7.68 35.64 12.74
CA TYR A 133 7.84 36.38 13.99
C TYR A 133 9.14 37.18 14.10
N LEU A 134 10.17 36.88 13.29
CA LEU A 134 11.44 37.59 13.26
C LEU A 134 11.44 38.81 12.31
N GLN A 135 10.34 39.06 11.61
CA GLN A 135 10.15 40.19 10.70
C GLN A 135 9.19 41.27 11.25
N CYS A 136 8.82 41.18 12.53
CA CYS A 136 8.14 42.23 13.30
C CYS A 136 9.03 42.74 14.43
#